data_AF-A0A1J1H286-F1
#
_entry.id   AF-A0A1J1H286-F1
#
_cell.length_a   1.000
_cell.length_b   1.000
_cell.length_c   1.000
_cell.angle_alpha   90.00
_cell.angle_beta   90.00
_cell.angle_gamma   90.00
#
_symmetry.space_group_name_H-M   'P 1'
#
loop_
_entity.id
_entity.type
_entity.pdbx_description
1 polymer ?
#
loop_
_entity_poly.entity_id
_entity_poly.type
_entity_poly.pdbx_seq_one_letter_code
_entity_poly.pdbx_strand_id
1 'polypeptide(L)'
;MSSIEEQIKNIENKINVQEKKIKNLGEEIGELKNESSTIYEKLIRQKDVLLKKKETNILMEFKINNLKYESIKVTKSIEDTYFKIDSYFKELKRKKFEIKENIKRMEEINNIIKKNIFNDINIDRTFLILEDFLLKKKEHNNYLESFLKKKKEKIERVINEIKKINNNIFFLCQNITVLDNKLITNLYSIKNYINEEINNYLIKNEKINENSIFVTCLSIITKIIEKQKLKNEIVHINFNVNNSIQTTKNNNSQKKNREAKLELELNTQEFLEFENFFS
;
A
#
# COMPACT_ATOMS: atom_id res chain seq x y z
N MET A 1 67.74 131.37 -92.54
CA MET A 1 67.61 129.91 -92.42
C MET A 1 67.21 129.34 -93.77
N SER A 2 67.82 128.24 -94.20
CA SER A 2 67.54 127.58 -95.48
C SER A 2 66.32 126.65 -95.36
N SER A 3 65.64 126.36 -96.48
CA SER A 3 64.48 125.44 -96.53
C SER A 3 64.73 124.06 -95.90
N ILE A 4 65.99 123.63 -95.84
CA ILE A 4 66.39 122.34 -95.28
C ILE A 4 66.38 122.38 -93.73
N GLU A 5 66.79 123.49 -93.12
CA GLU A 5 66.80 123.64 -91.65
C GLU A 5 65.37 123.58 -91.07
N GLU A 6 64.40 124.13 -91.78
CA GLU A 6 63.00 124.13 -91.38
C GLU A 6 62.35 122.73 -91.52
N GLN A 7 62.77 121.95 -92.52
CA GLN A 7 62.38 120.54 -92.67
C GLN A 7 62.98 119.67 -91.56
N ILE A 8 64.26 119.87 -91.22
CA ILE A 8 64.93 119.16 -90.12
C ILE A 8 64.20 119.43 -88.80
N LYS A 9 63.91 120.70 -88.49
CA LYS A 9 63.20 121.09 -87.26
C LYS A 9 61.79 120.50 -87.17
N ASN A 10 61.09 120.39 -88.30
CA ASN A 10 59.78 119.73 -88.36
C ASN A 10 59.86 118.22 -88.13
N ILE A 11 60.92 117.57 -88.65
CA ILE A 11 61.19 116.14 -88.40
C ILE A 11 61.52 115.92 -86.93
N GLU A 12 62.40 116.74 -86.34
CA GLU A 12 62.75 116.68 -84.91
C GLU A 12 61.52 116.85 -84.01
N ASN A 13 60.65 117.81 -84.32
CA ASN A 13 59.40 118.00 -83.58
C ASN A 13 58.48 116.77 -83.68
N LYS A 14 58.37 116.14 -84.87
CA LYS A 14 57.59 114.91 -85.04
C LYS A 14 58.20 113.73 -84.26
N ILE A 15 59.52 113.58 -84.27
CA ILE A 15 60.24 112.57 -83.49
C ILE A 15 59.97 112.79 -82.00
N ASN A 16 60.13 114.01 -81.48
CA ASN A 16 59.83 114.34 -80.08
C ASN A 16 58.39 114.01 -79.68
N VAL A 17 57.41 114.29 -80.56
CA VAL A 17 56.00 113.94 -80.32
C VAL A 17 55.80 112.42 -80.30
N GLN A 18 56.47 111.68 -81.18
CA GLN A 18 56.40 110.21 -81.19
C GLN A 18 57.09 109.59 -79.99
N GLU A 19 58.25 110.09 -79.57
CA GLU A 19 58.97 109.64 -78.36
C GLU A 19 58.11 109.83 -77.10
N LYS A 20 57.42 110.97 -76.98
CA LYS A 20 56.45 111.19 -75.89
C LYS A 20 55.30 110.18 -75.94
N LYS A 21 54.75 109.88 -77.13
CA LYS A 21 53.70 108.85 -77.27
C LYS A 21 54.20 107.46 -76.88
N ILE A 22 55.41 107.08 -77.32
CA ILE A 22 56.03 105.80 -76.95
C ILE A 22 56.21 105.71 -75.44
N LYS A 23 56.66 106.79 -74.80
CA LYS A 23 56.82 106.84 -73.34
C LYS A 23 55.48 106.66 -72.61
N ASN A 24 54.44 107.40 -73.01
CA ASN A 24 53.11 107.28 -72.42
C ASN A 24 52.53 105.87 -72.58
N LEU A 25 52.67 105.26 -73.76
CA LEU A 25 52.26 103.87 -73.99
C LEU A 25 53.05 102.88 -73.12
N GLY A 26 54.34 103.14 -72.89
CA GLY A 26 55.15 102.35 -71.97
C GLY A 26 54.66 102.43 -70.51
N GLU A 27 54.23 103.62 -70.08
CA GLU A 27 53.61 103.83 -68.76
C GLU A 27 52.26 103.09 -68.66
N GLU A 28 51.37 103.22 -69.65
CA GLU A 28 50.09 102.49 -69.73
C GLU A 28 50.27 100.96 -69.72
N ILE A 29 51.25 100.43 -70.46
CA ILE A 29 51.60 99.00 -70.45
C ILE A 29 52.07 98.58 -69.05
N GLY A 30 52.85 99.43 -68.37
CA GLY A 30 53.29 99.19 -67.00
C GLY A 30 52.12 99.11 -66.01
N GLU A 31 51.17 100.04 -66.10
CA GLU A 31 49.96 100.05 -65.28
C GLU A 31 49.08 98.81 -65.54
N LEU A 32 48.85 98.46 -66.81
CA LEU A 32 48.09 97.27 -67.19
C LEU A 32 48.73 95.98 -66.67
N LYS A 33 50.07 95.89 -66.70
CA LYS A 33 50.80 94.74 -66.16
C LYS A 33 50.63 94.62 -64.65
N ASN A 34 50.65 95.74 -63.93
CA ASN A 34 50.45 95.78 -62.49
C ASN A 34 49.01 95.42 -62.10
N GLU A 35 48.00 95.95 -62.81
CA GLU A 35 46.61 95.57 -62.61
C GLU A 35 46.37 94.08 -62.90
N SER A 36 46.91 93.57 -64.01
CA SER A 36 46.83 92.15 -64.36
C SER A 36 47.42 91.27 -63.26
N SER A 37 48.62 91.60 -62.77
CA SER A 37 49.26 90.88 -61.65
C SER A 37 48.37 90.87 -60.39
N THR A 38 47.78 92.02 -60.05
CA THR A 38 46.91 92.16 -58.88
C THR A 38 45.64 91.30 -59.01
N ILE A 39 45.06 91.23 -60.22
CA ILE A 39 43.90 90.39 -60.50
C ILE A 39 44.27 88.90 -60.39
N TYR A 40 45.41 88.49 -60.94
CA TYR A 40 45.88 87.11 -60.83
C TYR A 40 46.09 86.69 -59.38
N GLU A 41 46.70 87.53 -58.54
CA GLU A 41 46.84 87.25 -57.12
C GLU A 41 45.50 87.09 -56.40
N LYS A 42 44.50 87.94 -56.72
CA LYS A 42 43.15 87.81 -56.17
C LYS A 42 42.50 86.48 -56.58
N LEU A 43 42.65 86.08 -57.84
CA LEU A 43 42.12 84.80 -58.34
C LEU A 43 42.80 83.59 -57.67
N ILE A 44 44.12 83.64 -57.48
CA ILE A 44 44.86 82.59 -56.76
C ILE A 44 44.35 82.48 -55.32
N ARG A 45 44.23 83.60 -54.60
CA ARG A 45 43.70 83.60 -53.22
C ARG A 45 42.27 83.06 -53.15
N GLN A 46 41.41 83.42 -54.11
CA GLN A 46 40.03 82.89 -54.17
C GLN A 46 40.01 81.38 -54.42
N LYS A 47 40.87 80.89 -55.32
CA LYS A 47 41.02 79.45 -55.56
C LYS A 47 41.42 78.70 -54.29
N ASP A 48 42.37 79.22 -53.52
CA ASP A 48 42.82 78.60 -52.27
C ASP A 48 41.72 78.56 -51.20
N VAL A 49 40.94 79.64 -51.06
CA VAL A 49 39.79 79.69 -50.15
C VAL A 49 38.73 78.67 -50.56
N LEU A 50 38.43 78.54 -51.85
CA LEU A 50 37.48 77.57 -52.37
C LEU A 50 37.94 76.12 -52.16
N LEU A 51 39.24 75.85 -52.36
CA LEU A 51 39.84 74.55 -52.09
C LEU A 51 39.70 74.16 -50.62
N LYS A 52 40.05 75.06 -49.69
CA LYS A 52 39.89 74.82 -48.24
C LYS A 52 38.43 74.56 -47.86
N LYS A 53 37.48 75.35 -48.39
CA LYS A 53 36.04 75.13 -48.16
C LYS A 53 35.57 73.78 -48.69
N LYS A 54 36.05 73.37 -49.86
CA LYS A 54 35.69 72.07 -50.47
C LYS A 54 36.22 70.91 -49.62
N GLU A 55 37.46 71.00 -49.15
CA GLU A 55 38.06 70.01 -48.25
C GLU A 55 37.27 69.89 -46.94
N THR A 56 36.93 71.02 -46.30
CA THR A 56 36.11 71.00 -45.07
C THR A 56 34.73 70.41 -45.30
N ASN A 57 34.09 70.68 -46.45
CA ASN A 57 32.78 70.10 -46.77
C ASN A 57 32.86 68.58 -46.94
N ILE A 58 33.88 68.09 -47.66
CA ILE A 58 34.10 66.64 -47.86
C ILE A 58 34.32 65.95 -46.51
N LEU A 59 35.16 66.52 -45.64
CA LEU A 59 35.40 65.98 -44.30
C LEU A 59 34.12 65.96 -43.46
N MET A 60 33.29 67.00 -43.58
CA MET A 60 32.02 67.08 -42.87
C MET A 60 31.02 66.03 -43.37
N GLU A 61 30.94 65.80 -44.69
CA GLU A 61 30.13 64.72 -45.28
C GLU A 61 30.57 63.34 -44.80
N PHE A 62 31.88 63.06 -44.76
CA PHE A 62 32.40 61.81 -44.20
C PHE A 62 31.99 61.62 -42.73
N LYS A 63 32.09 62.69 -41.92
CA LYS A 63 31.68 62.65 -40.51
C LYS A 63 30.17 62.41 -40.36
N ILE A 64 29.35 63.07 -41.16
CA ILE A 64 27.89 62.88 -41.18
C ILE A 64 27.54 61.44 -41.59
N ASN A 65 28.19 60.90 -42.61
CA ASN A 65 27.94 59.53 -43.07
C ASN A 65 28.34 58.49 -42.01
N ASN A 66 29.45 58.70 -41.31
CA ASN A 66 29.85 57.82 -40.22
C ASN A 66 28.84 57.86 -39.06
N LEU A 67 28.37 59.07 -38.69
CA LEU A 67 27.33 59.23 -37.66
C LEU A 67 26.00 58.56 -38.06
N LYS A 68 25.61 58.64 -39.35
CA LYS A 68 24.44 57.92 -39.86
C LYS A 68 24.59 56.40 -39.73
N TYR A 69 25.77 55.86 -40.06
CA TYR A 69 26.04 54.44 -39.94
C TYR A 69 25.95 53.97 -38.48
N GLU A 70 26.60 54.67 -37.55
CA GLU A 70 26.52 54.38 -36.11
C GLU A 70 25.08 54.50 -35.58
N SER A 71 24.33 55.51 -36.02
CA SER A 71 22.91 55.66 -35.67
C SER A 71 22.09 54.45 -36.12
N ILE A 72 22.27 53.97 -37.36
CA ILE A 72 21.56 52.78 -37.86
C ILE A 72 21.92 51.54 -37.04
N LYS A 73 23.20 51.38 -36.68
CA LYS A 73 23.68 50.25 -35.87
C LYS A 73 23.05 50.26 -34.46
N VAL A 74 22.99 51.43 -33.83
CA VAL A 74 22.34 51.61 -32.52
C VAL A 74 20.84 51.31 -32.63
N THR A 75 20.14 51.81 -33.64
CA THR A 75 18.71 51.53 -33.85
C THR A 75 18.44 50.04 -33.97
N LYS A 76 19.22 49.30 -34.77
CA LYS A 76 19.10 47.83 -34.87
C LYS A 76 19.31 47.14 -33.53
N SER A 77 20.32 47.56 -32.76
CA SER A 77 20.57 47.01 -31.43
C SER A 77 19.41 47.28 -30.45
N ILE A 78 18.75 48.44 -30.57
CA ILE A 78 17.56 48.78 -29.79
C ILE A 78 16.39 47.87 -30.19
N GLU A 79 16.16 47.68 -31.49
CA GLU A 79 15.11 46.78 -32.02
C GLU A 79 15.32 45.33 -31.53
N ASP A 80 16.54 44.80 -31.65
CA ASP A 80 16.87 43.45 -31.16
C ASP A 80 16.64 43.30 -29.65
N THR A 81 16.98 44.33 -28.88
CA THR A 81 16.76 44.35 -27.44
C THR A 81 15.28 44.42 -27.11
N TYR A 82 14.50 45.20 -27.86
CA TYR A 82 13.06 45.28 -27.73
C TYR A 82 12.38 43.92 -27.99
N PHE A 83 12.80 43.19 -29.04
CA PHE A 83 12.31 41.84 -29.30
C PHE A 83 12.60 40.87 -28.15
N LYS A 84 13.80 40.94 -27.54
CA LYS A 84 14.14 40.14 -26.36
C LYS A 84 13.24 40.47 -25.17
N ILE A 85 13.02 41.77 -24.91
CA ILE A 85 12.13 42.22 -23.83
C ILE A 85 10.70 41.71 -24.04
N ASP A 86 10.15 41.81 -25.25
CA ASP A 86 8.81 41.32 -25.56
C ASP A 86 8.71 39.79 -25.38
N SER A 87 9.74 39.05 -25.79
CA SER A 87 9.83 37.60 -25.55
C SER A 87 9.79 37.27 -24.06
N TYR A 88 10.58 37.96 -23.24
CA TYR A 88 10.56 37.78 -21.78
C TYR A 88 9.20 38.13 -21.17
N PHE A 89 8.54 39.20 -21.65
CA PHE A 89 7.20 39.56 -21.19
C PHE A 89 6.17 38.47 -21.51
N LYS A 90 6.23 37.85 -22.70
CA LYS A 90 5.37 36.73 -23.06
C LYS A 90 5.62 35.52 -22.17
N GLU A 91 6.87 35.19 -21.88
CA GLU A 91 7.23 34.10 -20.98
C GLU A 91 6.72 34.34 -19.55
N LEU A 92 6.88 35.57 -19.02
CA LEU A 92 6.37 35.95 -17.70
C LEU A 92 4.84 35.85 -17.61
N LYS A 93 4.11 36.25 -18.66
CA LYS A 93 2.66 36.08 -18.74
C LYS A 93 2.25 34.61 -18.67
N ARG A 94 2.98 33.72 -19.36
CA ARG A 94 2.75 32.27 -19.31
C ARG A 94 3.02 31.71 -17.91
N LYS A 95 4.17 32.02 -17.30
CA LYS A 95 4.50 31.59 -15.93
C LYS A 95 3.48 32.06 -14.91
N LYS A 96 2.93 33.27 -15.07
CA LYS A 96 1.85 33.78 -14.21
C LYS A 96 0.59 32.91 -14.28
N PHE A 97 0.26 32.37 -15.46
CA PHE A 97 -0.87 31.46 -15.62
C PHE A 97 -0.59 30.10 -14.94
N GLU A 98 0.60 29.54 -15.17
CA GLU A 98 1.04 28.28 -14.54
C GLU A 98 1.02 28.37 -13.00
N ILE A 99 1.47 29.49 -12.42
CA ILE A 99 1.41 29.74 -10.97
C ILE A 99 -0.03 29.75 -10.47
N LYS A 100 -0.96 30.40 -11.18
CA LYS A 100 -2.39 30.40 -10.79
C LYS A 100 -2.99 29.01 -10.80
N GLU A 101 -2.63 28.18 -11.78
CA GLU A 101 -3.10 26.80 -11.85
C GLU A 101 -2.54 25.95 -10.71
N ASN A 102 -1.26 26.11 -10.40
CA ASN A 102 -0.62 25.42 -9.28
C ASN A 102 -1.24 25.81 -7.92
N ILE A 103 -1.58 27.09 -7.72
CA ILE A 103 -2.28 27.54 -6.50
C ILE A 103 -3.63 26.83 -6.36
N LYS A 104 -4.43 26.75 -7.43
CA LYS A 104 -5.71 26.02 -7.41
C LYS A 104 -5.53 24.55 -7.05
N ARG A 105 -4.55 23.88 -7.66
CA ARG A 105 -4.23 22.46 -7.35
C ARG A 105 -3.79 22.28 -5.90
N MET A 106 -3.01 23.22 -5.35
CA MET A 106 -2.64 23.18 -3.93
C MET A 106 -3.85 23.33 -3.00
N GLU A 107 -4.80 24.20 -3.34
CA GLU A 107 -6.06 24.34 -2.59
C GLU A 107 -6.89 23.05 -2.63
N GLU A 108 -6.98 22.39 -3.78
CA GLU A 108 -7.64 21.09 -3.95
C GLU A 108 -6.98 20.00 -3.08
N ILE A 109 -5.65 19.89 -3.13
CA ILE A 109 -4.89 18.95 -2.29
C ILE A 109 -5.13 19.23 -0.80
N ASN A 110 -5.10 20.49 -0.39
CA ASN A 110 -5.33 20.88 1.00
C ASN A 110 -6.75 20.51 1.47
N ASN A 111 -7.76 20.67 0.60
CA ASN A 111 -9.13 20.23 0.88
C ASN A 111 -9.24 18.71 1.02
N ILE A 112 -8.51 17.94 0.21
CA ILE A 112 -8.42 16.47 0.33
C ILE A 112 -7.78 16.09 1.66
N ILE A 113 -6.67 16.72 2.04
CA ILE A 113 -5.99 16.46 3.31
C ILE A 113 -6.93 16.75 4.50
N LYS A 114 -7.65 17.88 4.48
CA LYS A 114 -8.64 18.20 5.51
C LYS A 114 -9.77 17.18 5.61
N LYS A 115 -10.26 16.65 4.47
CA LYS A 115 -11.26 15.57 4.46
C LYS A 115 -10.70 14.27 5.02
N ASN A 116 -9.44 13.95 4.75
CA ASN A 116 -8.79 12.76 5.28
C ASN A 116 -8.56 12.84 6.80
N ILE A 117 -8.26 14.01 7.35
CA ILE A 117 -8.21 14.22 8.81
C ILE A 117 -9.57 13.91 9.47
N PHE A 118 -10.69 14.19 8.79
CA PHE A 118 -12.02 13.78 9.26
C PHE A 118 -12.25 12.27 9.19
N ASN A 119 -11.59 11.56 8.27
CA ASN A 119 -11.66 10.09 8.17
C ASN A 119 -10.86 9.40 9.28
N ASP A 120 -9.78 9.99 9.79
CA ASP A 120 -9.05 9.44 10.95
C ASP A 120 -9.95 9.29 12.19
N ILE A 121 -10.88 10.23 12.43
CA ILE A 121 -11.86 10.14 13.53
C ILE A 121 -12.80 8.94 13.37
N ASN A 122 -13.12 8.56 12.13
CA ASN A 122 -13.92 7.37 11.85
C ASN A 122 -13.11 6.08 12.02
N ILE A 123 -11.81 6.09 11.68
CA ILE A 123 -10.89 4.96 11.90
C ILE A 123 -10.78 4.66 13.40
N ASP A 124 -10.69 5.68 14.25
CA ASP A 124 -10.66 5.51 15.72
C ASP A 124 -11.93 4.84 16.26
N ARG A 125 -13.10 5.18 15.71
CA ARG A 125 -14.36 4.53 16.08
C ARG A 125 -14.42 3.07 15.64
N THR A 126 -13.98 2.76 14.43
CA THR A 126 -13.94 1.38 13.93
C THR A 126 -12.96 0.54 14.77
N PHE A 127 -11.82 1.10 15.17
CA PHE A 127 -10.85 0.42 16.03
C PHE A 127 -11.45 0.10 17.41
N LEU A 128 -12.16 1.05 18.04
CA LEU A 128 -12.85 0.83 19.32
C LEU A 128 -13.94 -0.25 19.24
N ILE A 129 -14.72 -0.28 18.15
CA ILE A 129 -15.74 -1.32 17.93
C ILE A 129 -15.08 -2.70 17.78
N LEU A 130 -13.96 -2.78 17.04
CA LEU A 130 -13.22 -4.01 16.86
C LEU A 130 -12.62 -4.51 18.19
N GLU A 131 -12.10 -3.60 19.01
CA GLU A 131 -11.53 -3.92 20.32
C GLU A 131 -12.59 -4.44 21.30
N ASP A 132 -13.77 -3.81 21.36
CA ASP A 132 -14.91 -4.29 22.16
C ASP A 132 -15.38 -5.69 21.71
N PHE A 133 -15.45 -5.93 20.40
CA PHE A 133 -15.79 -7.24 19.85
C PHE A 133 -14.78 -8.32 20.26
N LEU A 134 -13.48 -8.03 20.16
CA LEU A 134 -12.43 -8.97 20.54
C LEU A 134 -12.43 -9.28 22.04
N LEU A 135 -12.68 -8.27 22.89
CA LEU A 135 -12.83 -8.45 24.34
C LEU A 135 -14.02 -9.37 24.67
N LYS A 136 -15.20 -9.10 24.10
CA LYS A 136 -16.39 -9.93 24.29
C LYS A 136 -16.18 -11.36 23.81
N LYS A 137 -15.53 -11.55 22.65
CA LYS A 137 -15.17 -12.88 22.14
C LYS A 137 -14.31 -13.65 23.13
N LYS A 138 -13.32 -13.00 23.75
CA LYS A 138 -12.45 -13.60 24.76
C LYS A 138 -13.22 -14.00 26.02
N GLU A 139 -14.13 -13.15 26.49
CA GLU A 139 -14.99 -13.46 27.64
C GLU A 139 -15.91 -14.66 27.38
N HIS A 140 -16.54 -14.72 26.21
CA HIS A 140 -17.39 -15.85 25.82
C HIS A 140 -16.60 -17.17 25.75
N ASN A 141 -15.37 -17.14 25.22
CA ASN A 141 -14.51 -18.31 25.18
C ASN A 141 -14.16 -18.82 26.59
N ASN A 142 -13.80 -17.91 27.51
CA ASN A 142 -13.52 -18.27 28.91
C ASN A 142 -14.76 -18.89 29.59
N TYR A 143 -15.96 -18.35 29.31
CA TYR A 143 -17.20 -18.91 29.83
C TYR A 143 -17.46 -20.32 29.29
N LEU A 144 -17.27 -20.53 27.99
CA LEU A 144 -17.47 -21.83 27.34
C LEU A 144 -16.51 -22.88 27.92
N GLU A 145 -15.24 -22.53 28.12
CA GLU A 145 -14.24 -23.43 28.71
C GLU A 145 -14.64 -23.85 30.14
N SER A 146 -15.07 -22.89 30.96
CA SER A 146 -15.58 -23.15 32.30
C SER A 146 -16.82 -24.06 32.30
N PHE A 147 -17.76 -23.83 31.38
CA PHE A 147 -18.96 -24.66 31.23
C PHE A 147 -18.61 -26.10 30.85
N LEU A 148 -17.72 -26.28 29.86
CA LEU A 148 -17.28 -27.60 29.41
C LEU A 148 -16.57 -28.36 30.53
N LYS A 149 -15.71 -27.68 31.31
CA LYS A 149 -15.05 -28.27 32.47
C LYS A 149 -16.07 -28.79 33.49
N LYS A 150 -17.06 -27.99 33.86
CA LYS A 150 -18.14 -28.40 34.78
C LYS A 150 -18.92 -29.61 34.26
N LYS A 151 -19.20 -29.67 32.96
CA LYS A 151 -19.89 -30.83 32.35
C LYS A 151 -19.04 -32.09 32.40
N LYS A 152 -17.74 -31.99 32.12
CA LYS A 152 -16.80 -33.11 32.21
C LYS A 152 -16.73 -33.68 33.63
N GLU A 153 -16.60 -32.82 34.64
CA GLU A 153 -16.60 -33.23 36.05
C GLU A 153 -17.92 -33.91 36.47
N LYS A 154 -19.06 -33.48 35.92
CA LYS A 154 -20.35 -34.13 36.18
C LYS A 154 -20.40 -35.53 35.57
N ILE A 155 -19.91 -35.70 34.34
CA ILE A 155 -19.82 -37.00 33.67
C ILE A 155 -18.92 -37.95 34.46
N GLU A 156 -17.75 -37.50 34.91
CA GLU A 156 -16.83 -38.33 35.70
C GLU A 156 -17.46 -38.80 37.02
N ARG A 157 -18.23 -37.93 37.70
CA ARG A 157 -18.99 -38.31 38.89
C ARG A 157 -20.00 -39.42 38.60
N VAL A 158 -20.79 -39.29 37.53
CA VAL A 158 -21.77 -40.30 37.13
C VAL A 158 -21.09 -41.63 36.78
N ILE A 159 -19.97 -41.59 36.04
CA ILE A 159 -19.20 -42.81 35.72
C ILE A 159 -18.73 -43.52 37.00
N ASN A 160 -18.25 -42.76 37.99
CA ASN A 160 -17.80 -43.31 39.26
C ASN A 160 -18.96 -43.90 40.09
N GLU A 161 -20.14 -43.28 40.06
CA GLU A 161 -21.35 -43.83 40.67
C GLU A 161 -21.78 -45.14 40.00
N ILE A 162 -21.82 -45.20 38.67
CA ILE A 162 -22.14 -46.42 37.93
C ILE A 162 -21.15 -47.54 38.27
N LYS A 163 -19.84 -47.24 38.34
CA LYS A 163 -18.83 -48.23 38.75
C LYS A 163 -19.08 -48.77 40.16
N LYS A 164 -19.44 -47.90 41.12
CA LYS A 164 -19.79 -48.33 42.48
C LYS A 164 -21.03 -49.24 42.50
N ILE A 165 -22.07 -48.87 41.77
CA ILE A 165 -23.30 -49.68 41.66
C ILE A 165 -22.98 -51.05 41.05
N ASN A 166 -22.22 -51.09 39.96
CA ASN A 166 -21.83 -52.35 39.31
C ASN A 166 -21.01 -53.26 40.25
N ASN A 167 -20.06 -52.70 41.00
CA ASN A 167 -19.30 -53.46 42.00
C ASN A 167 -20.20 -54.03 43.10
N ASN A 168 -21.20 -53.27 43.55
CA ASN A 168 -22.17 -53.74 44.54
C ASN A 168 -23.05 -54.86 43.97
N ILE A 169 -23.53 -54.73 42.73
CA ILE A 169 -24.29 -55.79 42.04
C ILE A 169 -23.44 -57.06 41.94
N PHE A 170 -22.18 -56.94 41.53
CA PHE A 170 -21.25 -58.06 41.44
C PHE A 170 -21.09 -58.78 42.79
N PHE A 171 -20.89 -58.03 43.87
CA PHE A 171 -20.79 -58.59 45.22
C PHE A 171 -22.08 -59.29 45.67
N LEU A 172 -23.25 -58.69 45.40
CA LEU A 172 -24.54 -59.32 45.70
C LEU A 172 -24.72 -60.62 44.92
N CYS A 173 -24.38 -60.64 43.63
CA CYS A 173 -24.44 -61.84 42.81
C CYS A 173 -23.51 -62.94 43.31
N GLN A 174 -22.30 -62.60 43.75
CA GLN A 174 -21.39 -63.56 44.40
C GLN A 174 -22.02 -64.15 45.67
N ASN A 175 -22.61 -63.33 46.53
CA ASN A 175 -23.27 -63.80 47.75
C ASN A 175 -24.46 -64.72 47.45
N ILE A 176 -25.29 -64.38 46.46
CA ILE A 176 -26.40 -65.23 46.00
C ILE A 176 -25.85 -66.58 45.53
N THR A 177 -24.79 -66.57 44.71
CA THR A 177 -24.15 -67.80 44.21
C THR A 177 -23.64 -68.68 45.36
N VAL A 178 -23.03 -68.09 46.39
CA VAL A 178 -22.58 -68.81 47.59
C VAL A 178 -23.76 -69.42 48.36
N LEU A 179 -24.86 -68.68 48.51
CA LEU A 179 -26.07 -69.18 49.17
C LEU A 179 -26.73 -70.32 48.37
N ASP A 180 -26.84 -70.18 47.05
CA ASP A 180 -27.38 -71.21 46.18
C ASP A 180 -26.54 -72.49 46.24
N ASN A 181 -25.21 -72.38 46.22
CA ASN A 181 -24.32 -73.53 46.38
C ASN A 181 -24.49 -74.24 47.74
N LYS A 182 -24.66 -73.47 48.84
CA LYS A 182 -24.95 -74.04 50.16
C LYS A 182 -26.30 -74.75 50.18
N LEU A 183 -27.32 -74.15 49.57
CA LEU A 183 -28.66 -74.73 49.50
C LEU A 183 -28.65 -76.04 48.70
N ILE A 184 -27.97 -76.08 47.55
CA ILE A 184 -27.77 -77.30 46.76
C ILE A 184 -27.06 -78.37 47.58
N THR A 185 -25.98 -78.01 48.29
CA THR A 185 -25.24 -78.95 49.15
C THR A 185 -26.14 -79.54 50.24
N ASN A 186 -26.93 -78.70 50.91
CA ASN A 186 -27.89 -79.16 51.92
C ASN A 186 -28.98 -80.06 51.33
N LEU A 187 -29.49 -79.75 50.13
CA LEU A 187 -30.45 -80.61 49.44
C LEU A 187 -29.85 -81.98 49.09
N TYR A 188 -28.58 -82.05 48.68
CA TYR A 188 -27.90 -83.33 48.49
C TYR A 188 -27.76 -84.11 49.80
N SER A 189 -27.42 -83.45 50.91
CA SER A 189 -27.37 -84.09 52.22
C SER A 189 -28.73 -84.66 52.63
N ILE A 190 -29.82 -83.90 52.45
CA ILE A 190 -31.18 -84.40 52.73
C ILE A 190 -31.55 -85.55 51.79
N LYS A 191 -31.21 -85.44 50.49
CA LYS A 191 -31.42 -86.51 49.51
C LYS A 191 -30.73 -87.81 49.94
N ASN A 192 -29.48 -87.72 50.39
CA ASN A 192 -28.70 -88.86 50.85
C ASN A 192 -29.29 -89.46 52.13
N TYR A 193 -29.69 -88.63 53.09
CA TYR A 193 -30.35 -89.08 54.31
C TYR A 193 -31.67 -89.83 54.02
N ILE A 194 -32.52 -89.28 53.15
CA ILE A 194 -33.77 -89.95 52.73
C ILE A 194 -33.47 -91.27 52.03
N ASN A 195 -32.44 -91.33 51.18
CA ASN A 195 -32.02 -92.57 50.54
C ASN A 195 -31.54 -93.62 51.56
N GLU A 196 -30.77 -93.21 52.58
CA GLU A 196 -30.34 -94.09 53.67
C GLU A 196 -31.54 -94.63 54.46
N GLU A 197 -32.51 -93.78 54.80
CA GLU A 197 -33.75 -94.20 55.47
C GLU A 197 -34.57 -95.19 54.62
N ILE A 198 -34.68 -94.94 53.32
CA ILE A 198 -35.34 -95.85 52.37
C ILE A 198 -34.60 -97.20 52.31
N ASN A 199 -33.27 -97.19 52.22
CA ASN A 199 -32.45 -98.41 52.19
C ASN A 199 -32.57 -99.20 53.50
N ASN A 200 -32.54 -98.52 54.65
CA ASN A 200 -32.75 -99.14 55.96
C ASN A 200 -34.15 -99.76 56.09
N TYR A 201 -35.16 -99.12 55.49
CA TYR A 201 -36.52 -99.66 55.45
C TYR A 201 -36.63 -100.89 54.53
N LEU A 202 -35.98 -100.89 53.37
CA LEU A 202 -35.91 -102.03 52.45
C LEU A 202 -35.29 -103.26 53.11
N ILE A 203 -34.18 -103.08 53.83
CA ILE A 203 -33.51 -104.15 54.58
C ILE A 203 -34.46 -104.79 55.60
N LYS A 204 -35.44 -104.03 56.13
CA LYS A 204 -36.41 -104.54 57.10
C LYS A 204 -37.68 -105.17 56.49
N ASN A 205 -38.15 -104.71 55.32
CA ASN A 205 -39.52 -104.99 54.85
C ASN A 205 -39.68 -105.54 53.41
N GLU A 206 -38.61 -105.92 52.70
CA GLU A 206 -38.58 -106.57 51.37
C GLU A 206 -39.32 -105.89 50.18
N LYS A 207 -40.29 -104.98 50.37
CA LYS A 207 -40.95 -104.20 49.30
C LYS A 207 -41.20 -102.75 49.71
N ILE A 208 -40.73 -101.80 48.90
CA ILE A 208 -41.15 -100.39 48.98
C ILE A 208 -42.45 -100.19 48.19
N ASN A 209 -43.38 -99.42 48.78
CA ASN A 209 -44.48 -98.82 48.04
C ASN A 209 -44.00 -97.53 47.33
N GLU A 210 -44.16 -97.45 46.01
CA GLU A 210 -43.84 -96.24 45.21
C GLU A 210 -44.57 -94.98 45.70
N ASN A 211 -45.73 -95.15 46.37
CA ASN A 211 -46.49 -94.06 46.99
C ASN A 211 -46.06 -93.72 48.42
N SER A 212 -44.89 -94.18 48.87
CA SER A 212 -44.36 -93.79 50.19
C SER A 212 -43.93 -92.32 50.22
N ILE A 213 -44.11 -91.69 51.39
CA ILE A 213 -43.75 -90.28 51.62
C ILE A 213 -42.27 -90.03 51.28
N PHE A 214 -41.40 -90.98 51.62
CA PHE A 214 -39.95 -90.87 51.36
C PHE A 214 -39.61 -90.83 49.86
N VAL A 215 -40.21 -91.70 49.04
CA VAL A 215 -40.00 -91.71 47.58
C VAL A 215 -40.54 -90.41 46.94
N THR A 216 -41.68 -89.93 47.42
CA THR A 216 -42.25 -88.64 46.98
C THR A 216 -41.32 -87.48 47.33
N CYS A 217 -40.80 -87.42 48.56
CA CYS A 217 -39.82 -86.41 48.99
C CYS A 217 -38.54 -86.46 48.14
N LEU A 218 -38.03 -87.66 47.83
CA LEU A 218 -36.85 -87.83 46.99
C LEU A 218 -37.04 -87.29 45.57
N SER A 219 -38.22 -87.55 44.98
CA SER A 219 -38.60 -87.04 43.66
C SER A 219 -38.69 -85.52 43.63
N ILE A 220 -39.31 -84.91 44.66
CA ILE A 220 -39.41 -83.45 44.80
C ILE A 220 -38.00 -82.84 44.96
N ILE A 221 -37.17 -83.36 45.86
CA ILE A 221 -35.82 -82.84 46.09
C ILE A 221 -34.97 -82.95 44.82
N THR A 222 -35.04 -84.08 44.11
CA THR A 222 -34.29 -84.27 42.85
C THR A 222 -34.73 -83.26 41.79
N LYS A 223 -36.03 -83.02 41.62
CA LYS A 223 -36.55 -81.98 40.72
C LYS A 223 -36.10 -80.57 41.11
N ILE A 224 -36.00 -80.26 42.41
CA ILE A 224 -35.50 -78.97 42.89
C ILE A 224 -34.01 -78.81 42.56
N ILE A 225 -33.19 -79.83 42.82
CA ILE A 225 -31.76 -79.83 42.50
C ILE A 225 -31.52 -79.62 41.00
N GLU A 226 -32.24 -80.33 40.13
CA GLU A 226 -32.12 -80.21 38.68
C GLU A 226 -32.52 -78.80 38.19
N LYS A 227 -33.61 -78.24 38.71
CA LYS A 227 -34.03 -76.86 38.40
C LYS A 227 -33.00 -75.82 38.83
N GLN A 228 -32.31 -76.04 39.96
CA GLN A 228 -31.28 -75.12 40.44
C GLN A 228 -29.97 -75.22 39.64
N LYS A 229 -29.56 -76.42 39.22
CA LYS A 229 -28.41 -76.61 38.33
C LYS A 229 -28.56 -75.86 37.00
N LEU A 230 -29.73 -75.99 36.35
CA LEU A 230 -30.05 -75.27 35.12
C LEU A 230 -30.00 -73.74 35.27
N LYS A 231 -30.41 -73.21 36.43
CA LYS A 231 -30.34 -71.76 36.71
C LYS A 231 -28.91 -71.28 36.97
N ASN A 232 -28.08 -72.05 37.67
CA ASN A 232 -26.68 -71.69 37.93
C ASN A 232 -25.84 -71.61 36.65
N GLU A 233 -26.10 -72.46 35.65
CA GLU A 233 -25.42 -72.38 34.34
C GLU A 233 -25.74 -71.05 33.62
N ILE A 234 -27.01 -70.62 33.63
CA ILE A 234 -27.44 -69.36 32.97
C ILE A 234 -26.85 -68.12 33.68
N VAL A 235 -26.77 -68.13 35.02
CA VAL A 235 -26.17 -67.04 35.79
C VAL A 235 -24.65 -66.97 35.55
N HIS A 236 -23.95 -68.11 35.54
CA HIS A 236 -22.51 -68.12 35.28
C HIS A 236 -22.15 -67.60 33.87
N ILE A 237 -22.97 -67.88 32.84
CA ILE A 237 -22.72 -67.40 31.48
C ILE A 237 -22.86 -65.87 31.39
N ASN A 238 -23.85 -65.27 32.06
CA ASN A 238 -24.10 -63.82 31.98
C ASN A 238 -23.10 -62.97 32.76
N PHE A 239 -22.47 -63.51 33.83
CA PHE A 239 -21.49 -62.78 34.63
C PHE A 239 -20.03 -63.01 34.22
N ASN A 240 -19.75 -64.01 33.37
CA ASN A 240 -18.39 -64.26 32.85
C ASN A 240 -18.05 -63.41 31.61
N VAL A 241 -18.98 -62.58 31.13
CA VAL A 241 -18.75 -61.59 30.05
C VAL A 241 -17.85 -60.42 30.51
N ASN A 242 -17.52 -60.34 31.80
CA ASN A 242 -16.69 -59.26 32.37
C ASN A 242 -15.17 -59.40 32.16
N ASN A 243 -14.68 -60.37 31.39
CA ASN A 243 -13.26 -60.41 30.97
C ASN A 243 -13.01 -59.92 29.53
N SER A 244 -14.03 -59.54 28.76
CA SER A 244 -13.87 -59.00 27.40
C SER A 244 -14.31 -57.56 27.23
N ILE A 245 -14.58 -56.82 28.31
CA ILE A 245 -14.43 -55.35 28.28
C ILE A 245 -12.94 -55.02 28.47
N GLN A 246 -12.09 -55.71 27.70
CA GLN A 246 -10.81 -55.15 27.30
C GLN A 246 -11.15 -53.85 26.60
N THR A 247 -10.72 -52.76 27.23
CA THR A 247 -10.33 -51.53 26.57
C THR A 247 -10.25 -51.67 25.05
N THR A 248 -11.35 -51.38 24.36
CA THR A 248 -11.27 -50.72 23.06
C THR A 248 -10.76 -49.31 23.36
N LYS A 249 -9.49 -49.23 23.75
CA LYS A 249 -8.66 -48.10 23.36
C LYS A 249 -8.78 -48.14 21.85
N ASN A 250 -9.59 -47.26 21.29
CA ASN A 250 -9.42 -46.83 19.92
C ASN A 250 -7.97 -46.39 19.80
N ASN A 251 -7.10 -47.31 19.41
CA ASN A 251 -5.81 -47.02 18.80
C ASN A 251 -6.10 -46.48 17.40
N ASN A 252 -6.80 -45.35 17.32
CA ASN A 252 -6.53 -44.40 16.27
C ASN A 252 -5.26 -43.68 16.72
N SER A 253 -4.13 -44.23 16.31
CA SER A 253 -2.89 -43.49 16.16
C SER A 253 -3.10 -42.37 15.14
N GLN A 254 -3.79 -41.30 15.53
CA GLN A 254 -3.60 -40.00 14.91
C GLN A 254 -2.49 -39.31 15.70
N LYS A 255 -1.34 -39.25 15.01
CA LYS A 255 -0.19 -38.42 15.31
C LYS A 255 -0.54 -37.23 16.22
N LYS A 256 0.16 -37.15 17.35
CA LYS A 256 0.59 -35.87 17.94
C LYS A 256 1.14 -35.01 16.80
N ASN A 257 0.34 -34.04 16.35
CA ASN A 257 0.76 -32.76 15.81
C ASN A 257 -0.48 -32.08 15.27
N ARG A 258 -1.10 -31.28 16.13
CA ARG A 258 -1.52 -29.91 15.84
C ARG A 258 -2.15 -29.41 17.12
N GLU A 259 -1.57 -28.35 17.67
CA GLU A 259 -2.29 -27.39 18.46
C GLU A 259 -3.69 -27.26 17.84
N ALA A 260 -4.73 -27.60 18.60
CA ALA A 260 -6.08 -27.18 18.25
C ALA A 260 -6.14 -25.67 18.50
N LYS A 261 -5.40 -24.93 17.67
CA LYS A 261 -5.71 -23.56 17.32
C LYS A 261 -7.12 -23.68 16.75
N LEU A 262 -8.11 -23.29 17.53
CA LEU A 262 -9.39 -22.85 16.98
C LEU A 262 -9.09 -21.58 16.16
N GLU A 263 -8.43 -21.76 15.03
CA GLU A 263 -8.56 -20.86 13.91
C GLU A 263 -10.02 -21.05 13.47
N LEU A 264 -10.89 -20.22 14.03
CA LEU A 264 -12.01 -19.75 13.22
C LEU A 264 -11.35 -19.07 12.02
N GLU A 265 -11.15 -19.83 10.94
CA GLU A 265 -11.21 -19.26 9.61
C GLU A 265 -12.61 -18.62 9.52
N LEU A 266 -12.67 -17.34 9.87
CA LEU A 266 -13.78 -16.49 9.45
C LEU A 266 -13.80 -16.64 7.94
N ASN A 267 -14.83 -17.34 7.45
CA ASN A 267 -15.05 -17.51 6.03
C ASN A 267 -15.04 -16.09 5.44
N THR A 268 -14.16 -15.83 4.48
CA THR A 268 -13.98 -14.50 3.87
C THR A 268 -15.30 -13.88 3.38
N GLN A 269 -16.31 -14.73 3.16
CA GLN A 269 -17.70 -14.36 2.90
C GLN A 269 -18.37 -13.59 4.05
N GLU A 270 -18.22 -14.01 5.31
CA GLU A 270 -18.82 -13.34 6.47
C GLU A 270 -18.16 -11.98 6.74
N PHE A 271 -16.88 -11.83 6.42
CA PHE A 271 -16.17 -10.54 6.51
C PHE A 271 -16.58 -9.57 5.39
N LEU A 272 -16.76 -10.09 4.16
CA LEU A 272 -17.31 -9.32 3.03
C LEU A 272 -18.76 -8.90 3.28
N GLU A 273 -19.58 -9.76 3.89
CA GLU A 273 -20.95 -9.41 4.29
C GLU A 273 -20.96 -8.37 5.41
N PHE A 274 -19.98 -8.40 6.32
CA PHE A 274 -19.81 -7.38 7.36
C PHE A 274 -19.37 -6.03 6.79
N GLU A 275 -18.45 -5.98 5.83
CA GLU A 275 -18.08 -4.74 5.13
C GLU A 275 -19.26 -4.13 4.35
N ASN A 276 -20.07 -4.98 3.70
CA ASN A 276 -21.26 -4.53 2.98
C ASN A 276 -22.38 -4.01 3.90
N PHE A 277 -22.41 -4.40 5.17
CA PHE A 277 -23.39 -3.91 6.13
C PHE A 277 -23.13 -2.45 6.58
N PHE A 278 -21.88 -1.98 6.45
CA PHE A 278 -21.47 -0.62 6.84
C PHE A 278 -21.23 0.33 5.65
N SER A 279 -21.57 -0.10 4.43
CA SER A 279 -21.57 0.71 3.21
C SER A 279 -22.94 1.33 2.94
#